data_AF-A0A843KGY9-F1
#
_entry.id   AF-A0A843KGY9-F1
#
_cell.length_a   1.000
_cell.length_b   1.000
_cell.length_c   1.000
_cell.angle_alpha   90.00
_cell.angle_beta   90.00
_cell.angle_gamma   90.00
#
_symmetry.space_group_name_H-M   'P 1'
#
loop_
_entity.id
_entity.type
_entity.pdbx_description
1 polymer ?
#
loop_
_entity_poly.entity_id
_entity_poly.type
_entity_poly.pdbx_seq_one_letter_code
_entity_poly.pdbx_strand_id
1 'polypeptide(L)'
;MKTLVAIILISLIVLFAAPKTALGESSSIVSADEIMVKIRLGLPVEYDKVAIKGNLTSERLGLTAKQILRIPFEVKMPASDGPIQANSSIVIRNSIIYGRVDFKNTVFHKPVIFENTFFVENASFENSTFEEDTAFAHSMFMKTASFADSRFSAKANFLQTYFNGSSSFSGTQFGDIADFSLARFYSDVQFSSSQFVSDAVFGETDFRGRANFIGSLFSKAAQFNKTTFEKETTFEKANFAGAVQFLGPVFNSTADFISAQFAEDVSFNEAQFMGPAFFAGARFSDLAEFKDCHFPAGVDFKESDFGIDATFCNTSFGQQADFTASNFLGFADFCGSNFACDADFSNSGFRGPADFSRATFSEKINLHDAQFRKNVHFESSKINKINLTQTRYEWLFLKWNSINHLDFDDGAYQTLIDNYKKLQWQADSSDCSSTYLEAIVQAAPNDSHLWIINGIRSLVLGTNSSSFPCLI
;
A
#
# COMPACT_ATOMS: atom_id res chain seq x y z
N MET A 1 26.29 6.83 -2.87
CA MET A 1 25.41 6.32 -1.78
C MET A 1 26.09 5.33 -0.83
N LYS A 2 26.78 4.27 -1.29
CA LYS A 2 27.60 3.41 -0.42
C LYS A 2 28.64 4.19 0.41
N THR A 3 29.20 5.25 -0.18
CA THR A 3 30.12 6.19 0.46
C THR A 3 29.46 7.07 1.52
N LEU A 4 28.21 7.51 1.35
CA LEU A 4 27.55 8.40 2.32
C LEU A 4 27.10 7.63 3.58
N VAL A 5 26.58 6.41 3.41
CA VAL A 5 26.24 5.52 4.54
C VAL A 5 27.50 5.01 5.22
N ALA A 6 28.55 4.68 4.47
CA ALA A 6 29.85 4.36 5.06
C ALA A 6 30.45 5.58 5.78
N ILE A 7 30.32 6.79 5.26
CA ILE A 7 30.80 8.02 5.93
C ILE A 7 29.96 8.31 7.18
N ILE A 8 28.64 8.07 7.21
CA ILE A 8 27.79 8.25 8.41
C ILE A 8 28.06 7.15 9.44
N LEU A 9 28.22 5.88 9.03
CA LEU A 9 28.63 4.80 9.94
C LEU A 9 30.06 5.03 10.45
N ILE A 10 30.99 5.44 9.60
CA ILE A 10 32.35 5.79 10.00
C ILE A 10 32.33 7.05 10.85
N SER A 11 31.49 8.05 10.62
CA SER A 11 31.45 9.26 11.45
C SER A 11 30.70 9.07 12.78
N LEU A 12 29.73 8.16 12.89
CA LEU A 12 29.19 7.72 14.19
C LEU A 12 30.16 6.81 14.93
N ILE A 13 30.78 5.85 14.24
CA ILE A 13 31.81 4.99 14.82
C ILE A 13 33.03 5.84 15.22
N VAL A 14 33.41 6.87 14.45
CA VAL A 14 34.51 7.83 14.75
C VAL A 14 34.08 8.85 15.79
N LEU A 15 32.80 9.23 15.94
CA LEU A 15 32.35 10.00 17.11
C LEU A 15 32.58 9.22 18.42
N PHE A 16 32.54 7.87 18.37
CA PHE A 16 32.84 6.98 19.49
C PHE A 16 34.25 6.35 19.45
N ALA A 17 35.02 6.56 18.37
CA ALA A 17 36.36 6.00 18.16
C ALA A 17 37.41 7.05 17.75
N ALA A 18 37.16 8.34 17.96
CA ALA A 18 38.19 9.38 17.90
C ALA A 18 39.15 9.23 19.09
N PRO A 19 40.45 9.53 18.92
CA PRO A 19 41.43 9.41 19.98
C PRO A 19 41.10 10.39 21.11
N LYS A 20 41.17 9.87 22.34
CA LYS A 20 41.12 10.54 23.65
C LYS A 20 41.51 12.03 23.65
N THR A 21 40.61 12.95 23.33
CA THR A 21 40.69 14.36 23.76
C THR A 21 39.36 15.08 23.51
N ALA A 22 38.36 14.81 24.35
CA ALA A 22 37.39 15.78 24.89
C ALA A 22 36.23 15.03 25.58
N LEU A 23 36.09 15.26 26.89
CA LEU A 23 34.95 14.88 27.75
C LEU A 23 34.76 13.38 28.07
N GLY A 24 35.75 12.81 28.75
CA GLY A 24 35.56 12.62 30.20
C GLY A 24 34.75 11.45 30.75
N GLU A 25 34.21 10.51 29.98
CA GLU A 25 33.77 9.19 30.51
C GLU A 25 34.09 8.10 29.48
N SER A 26 35.08 7.25 29.77
CA SER A 26 35.27 6.03 28.98
C SER A 26 34.05 5.14 29.21
N SER A 27 33.38 4.67 28.15
CA SER A 27 32.28 3.70 28.28
C SER A 27 32.73 2.55 29.18
N SER A 28 32.04 2.32 30.29
CA SER A 28 32.40 1.21 31.18
C SER A 28 32.16 -0.11 30.44
N ILE A 29 33.11 -1.03 30.55
CA ILE A 29 32.98 -2.36 29.94
C ILE A 29 32.23 -3.23 30.94
N VAL A 30 31.10 -3.80 30.50
CA VAL A 30 30.26 -4.70 31.30
C VAL A 30 30.32 -6.10 30.67
N SER A 31 30.52 -7.12 31.48
CA SER A 31 30.44 -8.50 31.00
C SER A 31 28.98 -8.91 30.81
N ALA A 32 28.65 -9.53 29.68
CA ALA A 32 27.34 -10.12 29.45
C ALA A 32 26.97 -11.13 30.55
N ASP A 33 27.94 -11.84 31.13
CA ASP A 33 27.69 -12.78 32.22
C ASP A 33 27.17 -12.12 33.49
N GLU A 34 27.62 -10.89 33.78
CA GLU A 34 27.09 -10.10 34.90
C GLU A 34 25.61 -9.77 34.70
N ILE A 35 25.25 -9.38 33.47
CA ILE A 35 23.86 -9.12 33.08
C ILE A 35 23.04 -10.41 33.17
N MET A 36 23.54 -11.52 32.63
CA MET A 36 22.84 -12.82 32.69
C MET A 36 22.61 -13.29 34.12
N VAL A 37 23.55 -13.05 35.04
CA VAL A 37 23.39 -13.32 36.48
C VAL A 37 22.28 -12.46 37.08
N LYS A 38 22.22 -11.16 36.77
CA LYS A 38 21.14 -10.29 37.24
C LYS A 38 19.77 -10.77 36.75
N ILE A 39 19.65 -11.10 35.46
CA ILE A 39 18.41 -11.66 34.88
C ILE A 39 18.01 -12.95 35.60
N ARG A 40 18.98 -13.86 35.80
CA ARG A 40 18.73 -15.14 36.47
C ARG A 40 18.26 -14.98 37.92
N LEU A 41 18.78 -13.98 38.63
CA LEU A 41 18.43 -13.70 40.01
C LEU A 41 17.16 -12.84 40.17
N GLY A 42 16.54 -12.41 39.07
CA GLY A 42 15.39 -11.49 39.12
C GLY A 42 15.76 -10.08 39.57
N LEU A 43 17.04 -9.70 39.49
CA LEU A 43 17.53 -8.37 39.84
C LEU A 43 17.39 -7.42 38.65
N PRO A 44 17.04 -6.14 38.86
CA PRO A 44 17.01 -5.15 37.79
C PRO A 44 18.34 -5.06 37.02
N VAL A 45 18.24 -5.09 35.69
CA VAL A 45 19.36 -4.84 34.77
C VAL A 45 19.24 -3.40 34.30
N GLU A 46 20.07 -2.51 34.84
CA GLU A 46 20.05 -1.08 34.53
C GLU A 46 21.46 -0.63 34.14
N TYR A 47 21.65 -0.28 32.86
CA TYR A 47 22.93 0.20 32.35
C TYR A 47 22.74 1.35 31.35
N ASP A 48 23.61 2.34 31.42
CA ASP A 48 23.65 3.49 30.51
C ASP A 48 25.09 3.77 30.07
N LYS A 49 25.30 4.06 28.79
CA LYS A 49 26.62 4.40 28.20
C LYS A 49 27.69 3.31 28.39
N VAL A 50 27.31 2.04 28.24
CA VAL A 50 28.22 0.90 28.46
C VAL A 50 28.54 0.12 27.18
N ALA A 51 29.69 -0.55 27.21
CA ALA A 51 30.10 -1.53 26.21
C ALA A 51 29.94 -2.94 26.79
N ILE A 52 28.93 -3.68 26.33
CA ILE A 52 28.62 -5.04 26.78
C ILE A 52 29.41 -6.04 25.93
N LYS A 53 30.27 -6.83 26.59
CA LYS A 53 31.09 -7.87 25.95
C LYS A 53 30.62 -9.27 26.33
N GLY A 54 30.53 -10.13 25.34
CA GLY A 54 30.00 -11.49 25.49
C GLY A 54 28.56 -11.60 24.98
N ASN A 55 28.01 -12.79 25.05
CA ASN A 55 26.70 -13.12 24.49
C ASN A 55 25.60 -13.08 25.56
N LEU A 56 24.47 -12.46 25.23
CA LEU A 56 23.26 -12.49 26.06
C LEU A 56 22.35 -13.59 25.51
N THR A 57 22.24 -14.73 26.21
CA THR A 57 21.53 -15.90 25.68
C THR A 57 20.57 -16.52 26.70
N SER A 58 19.33 -16.78 26.31
CA SER A 58 18.32 -17.38 27.18
C SER A 58 18.75 -18.74 27.71
N GLU A 59 19.49 -19.53 26.95
CA GLU A 59 20.06 -20.83 27.37
C GLU A 59 20.83 -20.75 28.70
N ARG A 60 21.47 -19.60 29.00
CA ARG A 60 22.20 -19.37 30.26
C ARG A 60 21.27 -19.16 31.45
N LEU A 61 20.02 -18.75 31.24
CA LEU A 61 19.04 -18.59 32.31
C LEU A 61 18.56 -19.93 32.88
N GLY A 62 18.82 -21.05 32.20
CA GLY A 62 18.63 -22.39 32.77
C GLY A 62 19.69 -22.78 33.81
N LEU A 63 20.78 -22.01 33.92
CA LEU A 63 21.90 -22.30 34.81
C LEU A 63 21.76 -21.57 36.16
N THR A 64 22.50 -22.04 37.17
CA THR A 64 22.72 -21.26 38.40
C THR A 64 23.66 -20.09 38.13
N ALA A 65 23.56 -19.01 38.92
CA ALA A 65 24.46 -17.85 38.80
C ALA A 65 25.96 -18.22 38.83
N LYS A 66 26.32 -19.21 39.67
CA LYS A 66 27.70 -19.72 39.76
C LYS A 66 28.15 -20.44 38.48
N GLN A 67 27.23 -21.15 37.81
CA GLN A 67 27.51 -21.81 36.53
C GLN A 67 27.67 -20.79 35.40
N ILE A 68 26.83 -19.75 35.35
CA ILE A 68 26.93 -18.67 34.37
C ILE A 68 28.34 -18.05 34.36
N LEU A 69 28.88 -17.76 35.55
CA LEU A 69 30.21 -17.15 35.71
C LEU A 69 31.40 -18.08 35.43
N ARG A 70 31.18 -19.40 35.34
CA ARG A 70 32.27 -20.40 35.23
C ARG A 70 32.30 -21.10 33.88
N ILE A 71 31.16 -21.29 33.26
CA ILE A 71 31.07 -22.04 32.00
C ILE A 71 31.37 -21.08 30.84
N PRO A 72 32.38 -21.38 29.99
CA PRO A 72 32.66 -20.59 28.79
C PRO A 72 31.48 -20.56 27.81
N PHE A 73 31.35 -19.50 27.00
CA PHE A 73 30.20 -19.33 26.12
C PHE A 73 30.18 -20.32 24.94
N GLU A 74 31.32 -20.92 24.62
CA GLU A 74 31.50 -21.87 23.53
C GLU A 74 30.83 -23.22 23.81
N VAL A 75 30.51 -23.49 25.08
CA VAL A 75 29.81 -24.71 25.47
C VAL A 75 28.34 -24.62 25.05
N LYS A 76 27.93 -25.48 24.11
CA LYS A 76 26.54 -25.57 23.66
C LYS A 76 25.65 -26.15 24.77
N MET A 77 24.58 -25.44 25.12
CA MET A 77 23.62 -25.90 26.10
C MET A 77 22.53 -26.78 25.45
N PRO A 78 21.95 -27.74 26.19
CA PRO A 78 20.76 -28.44 25.73
C PRO A 78 19.59 -27.46 25.59
N ALA A 79 18.69 -27.74 24.65
CA ALA A 79 17.46 -26.97 24.52
C ALA A 79 16.59 -27.13 25.78
N SER A 80 15.89 -26.07 26.16
CA SER A 80 14.91 -26.09 27.25
C SER A 80 13.62 -26.77 26.78
N ASP A 81 13.03 -27.63 27.62
CA ASP A 81 11.75 -28.32 27.35
C ASP A 81 10.54 -27.36 27.37
N GLY A 82 10.71 -26.12 27.84
CA GLY A 82 9.67 -25.11 27.90
C GLY A 82 10.22 -23.67 27.82
N PRO A 83 9.32 -22.67 27.78
CA PRO A 83 9.71 -21.27 27.68
C PRO A 83 10.57 -20.84 28.88
N ILE A 84 11.63 -20.10 28.59
CA ILE A 84 12.58 -19.60 29.57
C ILE A 84 11.98 -18.37 30.24
N GLN A 85 11.97 -18.33 31.57
CA GLN A 85 11.34 -17.23 32.32
C GLN A 85 12.39 -16.17 32.68
N ALA A 86 12.11 -14.90 32.38
CA ALA A 86 12.93 -13.75 32.75
C ALA A 86 12.10 -12.78 33.62
N ASN A 87 12.44 -12.73 34.90
CA ASN A 87 11.71 -11.95 35.92
C ASN A 87 12.33 -10.58 36.22
N SER A 88 13.40 -10.20 35.52
CA SER A 88 14.09 -8.93 35.71
C SER A 88 13.60 -7.88 34.73
N SER A 89 13.47 -6.63 35.17
CA SER A 89 13.47 -5.50 34.24
C SER A 89 14.82 -5.42 33.53
N ILE A 90 14.79 -5.16 32.22
CA ILE A 90 15.99 -4.97 31.41
C ILE A 90 15.92 -3.57 30.83
N VAL A 91 16.85 -2.71 31.23
CA VAL A 91 16.91 -1.32 30.83
C VAL A 91 18.35 -0.98 30.47
N ILE A 92 18.63 -0.96 29.18
CA ILE A 92 19.96 -0.69 28.61
C ILE A 92 19.82 0.50 27.66
N ARG A 93 20.56 1.59 27.94
CA ARG A 93 20.48 2.83 27.17
C ARG A 93 21.84 3.27 26.64
N ASN A 94 21.84 3.94 25.49
CA ASN A 94 23.04 4.57 24.92
C ASN A 94 24.27 3.64 24.86
N SER A 95 24.04 2.34 24.59
CA SER A 95 25.03 1.28 24.82
C SER A 95 25.33 0.48 23.56
N ILE A 96 26.41 -0.28 23.61
CA ILE A 96 26.81 -1.19 22.52
C ILE A 96 26.86 -2.61 23.05
N ILE A 97 26.18 -3.54 22.39
CA ILE A 97 26.24 -4.98 22.67
C ILE A 97 27.06 -5.63 21.56
N TYR A 98 28.27 -6.06 21.91
CA TYR A 98 29.23 -6.63 20.94
C TYR A 98 28.95 -8.09 20.58
N GLY A 99 28.38 -8.87 21.50
CA GLY A 99 28.07 -10.27 21.27
C GLY A 99 26.65 -10.48 20.74
N ARG A 100 26.33 -11.75 20.46
CA ARG A 100 24.98 -12.14 20.01
C ARG A 100 23.97 -11.91 21.13
N VAL A 101 22.76 -11.53 20.74
CA VAL A 101 21.59 -11.48 21.63
C VAL A 101 20.62 -12.57 21.16
N ASP A 102 20.40 -13.58 21.98
CA ASP A 102 19.54 -14.72 21.63
C ASP A 102 18.63 -15.05 22.82
N PHE A 103 17.45 -14.44 22.83
CA PHE A 103 16.41 -14.69 23.81
C PHE A 103 15.25 -15.46 23.21
N LYS A 104 15.48 -16.37 22.26
CA LYS A 104 14.41 -17.21 21.72
C LYS A 104 13.66 -17.97 22.82
N ASN A 105 12.36 -18.16 22.62
CA ASN A 105 11.48 -18.90 23.52
C ASN A 105 11.54 -18.38 24.97
N THR A 106 11.54 -17.06 25.16
CA THR A 106 11.63 -16.43 26.49
C THR A 106 10.37 -15.65 26.82
N VAL A 107 9.90 -15.77 28.07
CA VAL A 107 8.82 -14.94 28.64
C VAL A 107 9.44 -13.90 29.54
N PHE A 108 9.27 -12.62 29.19
CA PHE A 108 9.70 -11.47 29.96
C PHE A 108 8.50 -10.91 30.74
N HIS A 109 8.55 -11.06 32.06
CA HIS A 109 7.48 -10.62 32.98
C HIS A 109 7.62 -9.15 33.42
N LYS A 110 8.67 -8.47 32.95
CA LYS A 110 9.04 -7.10 33.30
C LYS A 110 9.51 -6.36 32.05
N PRO A 111 9.58 -5.01 32.08
CA PRO A 111 9.86 -4.22 30.88
C PRO A 111 11.22 -4.55 30.28
N VAL A 112 11.30 -4.53 28.95
CA VAL A 112 12.51 -4.74 28.17
C VAL A 112 12.78 -3.51 27.30
N ILE A 113 13.75 -2.70 27.70
CA ILE A 113 14.05 -1.39 27.14
C ILE A 113 15.50 -1.37 26.68
N PHE A 114 15.68 -1.28 25.36
CA PHE A 114 16.93 -1.05 24.66
C PHE A 114 16.82 0.25 23.85
N GLU A 115 17.13 1.38 24.47
CA GLU A 115 17.02 2.69 23.81
C GLU A 115 18.39 3.18 23.35
N ASN A 116 18.48 3.66 22.11
CA ASN A 116 19.74 4.11 21.52
C ASN A 116 20.87 3.07 21.69
N THR A 117 20.56 1.80 21.45
CA THR A 117 21.47 0.66 21.67
C THR A 117 21.89 0.03 20.34
N PHE A 118 23.18 -0.29 20.22
CA PHE A 118 23.77 -0.89 19.03
C PHE A 118 23.96 -2.39 19.23
N PHE A 119 23.23 -3.20 18.46
CA PHE A 119 23.40 -4.65 18.40
C PHE A 119 24.37 -4.96 17.26
N VAL A 120 25.62 -5.27 17.61
CA VAL A 120 26.70 -5.47 16.62
C VAL A 120 26.55 -6.82 15.90
N GLU A 121 26.11 -7.84 16.63
CA GLU A 121 25.86 -9.18 16.12
C GLU A 121 24.35 -9.44 15.97
N ASN A 122 23.99 -10.65 15.52
CA ASN A 122 22.59 -11.04 15.37
C ASN A 122 21.82 -10.92 16.70
N ALA A 123 20.58 -10.43 16.60
CA ALA A 123 19.64 -10.33 17.71
C ALA A 123 18.38 -11.16 17.43
N SER A 124 17.97 -12.02 18.35
CA SER A 124 16.78 -12.85 18.19
C SER A 124 15.95 -12.93 19.46
N PHE A 125 14.65 -12.74 19.27
CA PHE A 125 13.57 -12.82 20.25
C PHE A 125 12.43 -13.69 19.71
N GLU A 126 12.74 -14.65 18.83
CA GLU A 126 11.70 -15.51 18.20
C GLU A 126 10.93 -16.29 19.27
N ASN A 127 9.64 -16.51 19.04
CA ASN A 127 8.75 -17.25 19.95
C ASN A 127 8.76 -16.71 21.40
N SER A 128 9.05 -15.41 21.59
CA SER A 128 9.15 -14.81 22.92
C SER A 128 7.88 -14.04 23.29
N THR A 129 7.57 -13.92 24.57
CA THR A 129 6.46 -13.11 25.07
C THR A 129 6.99 -11.98 25.94
N PHE A 130 6.59 -10.75 25.63
CA PHE A 130 6.81 -9.57 26.44
C PHE A 130 5.48 -9.20 27.10
N GLU A 131 5.42 -9.30 28.43
CA GLU A 131 4.17 -9.04 29.17
C GLU A 131 3.97 -7.55 29.48
N GLU A 132 5.07 -6.79 29.57
CA GLU A 132 5.07 -5.35 29.82
C GLU A 132 5.72 -4.58 28.64
N ASP A 133 5.81 -3.25 28.76
CA ASP A 133 6.33 -2.37 27.71
C ASP A 133 7.70 -2.81 27.18
N THR A 134 7.84 -2.77 25.86
CA THR A 134 9.08 -3.08 25.16
C THR A 134 9.50 -1.95 24.26
N ALA A 135 10.77 -1.55 24.33
CA ALA A 135 11.30 -0.45 23.55
C ALA A 135 12.65 -0.79 22.92
N PHE A 136 12.77 -0.50 21.63
CA PHE A 136 13.97 -0.53 20.81
C PHE A 136 14.24 0.83 20.15
N ALA A 137 13.62 1.89 20.66
CA ALA A 137 13.65 3.22 20.04
C ALA A 137 15.09 3.73 19.84
N HIS A 138 15.34 4.34 18.68
CA HIS A 138 16.65 4.84 18.25
C HIS A 138 17.77 3.79 18.16
N SER A 139 17.48 2.50 18.36
CA SER A 139 18.48 1.43 18.32
C SER A 139 18.88 1.05 16.91
N MET A 140 20.02 0.37 16.78
CA MET A 140 20.55 -0.10 15.51
C MET A 140 20.89 -1.58 15.56
N PHE A 141 20.25 -2.37 14.69
CA PHE A 141 20.56 -3.78 14.45
C PHE A 141 21.50 -3.89 13.24
N MET A 142 22.78 -4.16 13.51
CA MET A 142 23.82 -4.19 12.47
C MET A 142 23.72 -5.40 11.53
N LYS A 143 23.19 -6.52 12.05
CA LYS A 143 22.96 -7.76 11.31
C LYS A 143 21.49 -8.16 11.43
N THR A 144 21.18 -9.45 11.37
CA THR A 144 19.81 -9.95 11.39
C THR A 144 19.15 -9.69 12.73
N ALA A 145 17.89 -9.23 12.71
CA ALA A 145 17.05 -9.05 13.88
C ALA A 145 15.74 -9.84 13.71
N SER A 146 15.42 -10.76 14.62
CA SER A 146 14.22 -11.59 14.48
C SER A 146 13.33 -11.52 15.70
N PHE A 147 12.07 -11.19 15.49
CA PHE A 147 10.96 -11.15 16.45
C PHE A 147 9.82 -12.08 16.00
N ALA A 148 10.10 -13.00 15.07
CA ALA A 148 9.09 -13.89 14.50
C ALA A 148 8.36 -14.69 15.59
N ASP A 149 7.05 -14.85 15.42
CA ASP A 149 6.16 -15.58 16.33
C ASP A 149 6.19 -15.09 17.79
N SER A 150 6.70 -13.87 18.03
CA SER A 150 6.68 -13.26 19.35
C SER A 150 5.34 -12.58 19.67
N ARG A 151 5.11 -12.31 20.95
CA ARG A 151 3.95 -11.58 21.45
C ARG A 151 4.38 -10.41 22.31
N PHE A 152 3.93 -9.20 21.97
CA PHE A 152 4.04 -8.00 22.77
C PHE A 152 2.67 -7.72 23.39
N SER A 153 2.51 -7.91 24.70
CA SER A 153 1.20 -7.76 25.35
C SER A 153 0.87 -6.30 25.71
N ALA A 154 1.89 -5.45 25.76
CA ALA A 154 1.81 -4.01 25.99
C ALA A 154 2.53 -3.27 24.85
N LYS A 155 2.80 -1.97 25.02
CA LYS A 155 3.34 -1.13 23.96
C LYS A 155 4.67 -1.66 23.42
N ALA A 156 4.79 -1.73 22.09
CA ALA A 156 6.02 -2.09 21.40
C ALA A 156 6.56 -0.88 20.62
N ASN A 157 7.67 -0.31 21.05
CA ASN A 157 8.23 0.92 20.50
C ASN A 157 9.52 0.65 19.69
N PHE A 158 9.44 0.82 18.38
CA PHE A 158 10.52 0.76 17.40
C PHE A 158 10.75 2.13 16.70
N LEU A 159 10.37 3.23 17.36
CA LEU A 159 10.53 4.59 16.86
C LEU A 159 11.99 4.83 16.45
N GLN A 160 12.19 5.23 15.20
CA GLN A 160 13.50 5.57 14.65
C GLN A 160 14.56 4.45 14.81
N THR A 161 14.14 3.19 14.82
CA THR A 161 15.04 2.03 14.84
C THR A 161 15.62 1.76 13.45
N TYR A 162 16.90 1.38 13.38
CA TYR A 162 17.60 1.06 12.13
C TYR A 162 17.88 -0.43 12.03
N PHE A 163 17.33 -1.09 11.02
CA PHE A 163 17.58 -2.50 10.69
C PHE A 163 18.50 -2.58 9.47
N ASN A 164 19.80 -2.80 9.70
CA ASN A 164 20.79 -2.88 8.62
C ASN A 164 20.76 -4.25 7.93
N GLY A 165 20.59 -5.33 8.71
CA GLY A 165 20.35 -6.66 8.19
C GLY A 165 18.86 -6.96 8.00
N SER A 166 18.55 -8.15 7.48
CA SER A 166 17.17 -8.62 7.34
C SER A 166 16.47 -8.66 8.70
N SER A 167 15.18 -8.34 8.71
CA SER A 167 14.37 -8.39 9.92
C SER A 167 13.08 -9.15 9.75
N SER A 168 12.60 -9.80 10.80
CA SER A 168 11.36 -10.58 10.77
C SER A 168 10.49 -10.29 11.97
N PHE A 169 9.24 -9.98 11.68
CA PHE A 169 8.07 -9.85 12.56
C PHE A 169 6.94 -10.76 12.04
N SER A 170 7.28 -11.80 11.27
CA SER A 170 6.30 -12.76 10.78
C SER A 170 5.58 -13.44 11.93
N GLY A 171 4.26 -13.54 11.87
CA GLY A 171 3.45 -14.16 12.92
C GLY A 171 3.45 -13.40 14.26
N THR A 172 4.12 -12.26 14.37
CA THR A 172 4.21 -11.48 15.61
C THR A 172 2.84 -10.90 15.98
N GLN A 173 2.51 -10.95 17.27
CA GLN A 173 1.30 -10.37 17.84
C GLN A 173 1.64 -9.12 18.65
N PHE A 174 1.15 -7.96 18.21
CA PHE A 174 1.19 -6.71 18.95
C PHE A 174 -0.18 -6.49 19.60
N GLY A 175 -0.26 -6.77 20.90
CA GLY A 175 -1.46 -6.69 21.72
C GLY A 175 -1.89 -5.26 22.08
N ASP A 176 -0.95 -4.32 22.01
CA ASP A 176 -1.17 -2.88 22.17
C ASP A 176 -0.41 -2.12 21.06
N ILE A 177 -0.30 -0.79 21.17
CA ILE A 177 0.28 0.09 20.14
C ILE A 177 1.67 -0.41 19.71
N ALA A 178 1.84 -0.57 18.39
CA ALA A 178 3.11 -0.86 17.76
C ALA A 178 3.58 0.36 16.95
N ASP A 179 4.66 0.99 17.42
CA ASP A 179 5.18 2.23 16.82
C ASP A 179 6.49 1.95 16.08
N PHE A 180 6.44 1.99 14.75
CA PHE A 180 7.57 1.90 13.83
C PHE A 180 7.87 3.23 13.13
N SER A 181 7.33 4.34 13.64
CA SER A 181 7.49 5.66 13.03
C SER A 181 8.98 5.98 12.85
N LEU A 182 9.34 6.59 11.71
CA LEU A 182 10.72 6.96 11.38
C LEU A 182 11.74 5.79 11.35
N ALA A 183 11.29 4.54 11.50
CA ALA A 183 12.17 3.38 11.40
C ALA A 183 12.73 3.24 9.97
N ARG A 184 13.88 2.58 9.85
CA ARG A 184 14.50 2.33 8.55
C ARG A 184 14.95 0.89 8.40
N PHE A 185 14.45 0.24 7.34
CA PHE A 185 14.77 -1.13 6.98
C PHE A 185 15.67 -1.14 5.74
N TYR A 186 16.98 -1.29 5.93
CA TYR A 186 17.95 -1.28 4.81
C TYR A 186 17.95 -2.58 3.99
N SER A 187 17.50 -3.66 4.62
CA SER A 187 17.33 -4.98 4.02
C SER A 187 15.87 -5.42 4.13
N ASP A 188 15.53 -6.57 3.55
CA ASP A 188 14.16 -7.08 3.53
C ASP A 188 13.58 -7.25 4.94
N VAL A 189 12.31 -6.88 5.10
CA VAL A 189 11.53 -7.04 6.33
C VAL A 189 10.27 -7.86 6.08
N GLN A 190 9.96 -8.76 7.00
CA GLN A 190 8.78 -9.62 6.94
C GLN A 190 7.82 -9.28 8.09
N PHE A 191 6.59 -8.91 7.77
CA PHE A 191 5.44 -8.75 8.66
C PHE A 191 4.30 -9.72 8.28
N SER A 192 4.61 -10.76 7.50
CA SER A 192 3.62 -11.72 7.02
C SER A 192 2.88 -12.39 8.19
N SER A 193 1.55 -12.45 8.09
CA SER A 193 0.67 -12.99 9.14
C SER A 193 0.84 -12.36 10.53
N SER A 194 1.44 -11.16 10.62
CA SER A 194 1.49 -10.40 11.88
C SER A 194 0.11 -9.87 12.25
N GLN A 195 -0.12 -9.66 13.54
CA GLN A 195 -1.39 -9.21 14.09
C GLN A 195 -1.17 -7.97 14.94
N PHE A 196 -1.75 -6.85 14.52
CA PHE A 196 -1.80 -5.59 15.26
C PHE A 196 -3.20 -5.47 15.87
N VAL A 197 -3.31 -5.72 17.17
CA VAL A 197 -4.59 -5.69 17.90
C VAL A 197 -5.03 -4.26 18.21
N SER A 198 -4.06 -3.37 18.42
CA SER A 198 -4.26 -1.93 18.61
C SER A 198 -3.67 -1.16 17.42
N ASP A 199 -3.49 0.15 17.57
CA ASP A 199 -2.99 1.01 16.49
C ASP A 199 -1.57 0.61 16.05
N ALA A 200 -1.35 0.59 14.73
CA ALA A 200 -0.06 0.32 14.11
C ALA A 200 0.43 1.55 13.36
N VAL A 201 1.59 2.07 13.75
CA VAL A 201 2.10 3.34 13.24
C VAL A 201 3.42 3.13 12.48
N PHE A 202 3.41 3.39 11.19
CA PHE A 202 4.55 3.32 10.25
C PHE A 202 4.81 4.68 9.57
N GLY A 203 4.41 5.77 10.24
CA GLY A 203 4.56 7.12 9.72
C GLY A 203 6.03 7.47 9.45
N GLU A 204 6.32 8.00 8.27
CA GLU A 204 7.66 8.39 7.84
C GLU A 204 8.70 7.24 7.90
N THR A 205 8.25 5.98 7.90
CA THR A 205 9.13 4.79 7.83
C THR A 205 9.76 4.67 6.42
N ASP A 206 11.02 4.25 6.37
CA ASP A 206 11.81 4.08 5.13
C ASP A 206 12.17 2.60 4.91
N PHE A 207 11.43 1.93 4.04
CA PHE A 207 11.63 0.55 3.62
C PHE A 207 12.52 0.47 2.37
N ARG A 208 13.84 0.29 2.55
CA ARG A 208 14.80 0.17 1.44
C ARG A 208 14.97 -1.25 0.90
N GLY A 209 14.64 -2.23 1.74
CA GLY A 209 14.45 -3.62 1.33
C GLY A 209 13.00 -3.88 0.91
N ARG A 210 12.71 -5.12 0.52
CA ARG A 210 11.32 -5.56 0.29
C ARG A 210 10.55 -5.57 1.60
N ALA A 211 9.30 -5.12 1.58
CA ALA A 211 8.42 -5.11 2.73
C ALA A 211 7.22 -6.03 2.49
N ASN A 212 7.07 -7.06 3.33
CA ASN A 212 6.04 -8.07 3.16
C ASN A 212 5.01 -8.02 4.30
N PHE A 213 3.77 -7.67 3.99
CA PHE A 213 2.62 -7.63 4.89
C PHE A 213 1.53 -8.65 4.51
N ILE A 214 1.88 -9.69 3.75
CA ILE A 214 0.91 -10.70 3.27
C ILE A 214 0.12 -11.28 4.45
N GLY A 215 -1.21 -11.25 4.35
CA GLY A 215 -2.11 -11.84 5.35
C GLY A 215 -2.00 -11.22 6.75
N SER A 216 -1.39 -10.04 6.88
CA SER A 216 -1.36 -9.32 8.16
C SER A 216 -2.75 -8.80 8.54
N LEU A 217 -2.98 -8.67 9.85
CA LEU A 217 -4.24 -8.20 10.41
C LEU A 217 -4.02 -6.92 11.22
N PHE A 218 -4.74 -5.86 10.85
CA PHE A 218 -4.79 -4.59 11.58
C PHE A 218 -6.18 -4.41 12.15
N SER A 219 -6.32 -4.57 13.47
CA SER A 219 -7.63 -4.59 14.15
C SER A 219 -8.15 -3.19 14.48
N LYS A 220 -7.26 -2.19 14.48
CA LYS A 220 -7.52 -0.77 14.72
C LYS A 220 -6.80 0.06 13.66
N ALA A 221 -6.54 1.34 13.93
CA ALA A 221 -6.02 2.25 12.92
C ALA A 221 -4.61 1.84 12.48
N ALA A 222 -4.36 1.94 11.16
CA ALA A 222 -3.04 1.72 10.58
C ALA A 222 -2.58 2.97 9.83
N GLN A 223 -1.38 3.46 10.13
CA GLN A 223 -0.85 4.70 9.55
C GLN A 223 0.46 4.45 8.81
N PHE A 224 0.48 4.77 7.53
CA PHE A 224 1.64 4.70 6.61
C PHE A 224 1.85 6.07 5.94
N ASN A 225 1.57 7.14 6.68
CA ASN A 225 1.68 8.50 6.18
C ASN A 225 3.14 8.82 5.87
N LYS A 226 3.40 9.34 4.66
CA LYS A 226 4.74 9.71 4.18
C LYS A 226 5.76 8.57 4.27
N THR A 227 5.31 7.32 4.24
CA THR A 227 6.17 6.14 4.19
C THR A 227 6.79 6.00 2.79
N THR A 228 8.07 5.61 2.73
CA THR A 228 8.74 5.29 1.47
C THR A 228 9.03 3.81 1.36
N PHE A 229 8.62 3.21 0.25
CA PHE A 229 8.89 1.83 -0.13
C PHE A 229 9.78 1.82 -1.38
N GLU A 230 11.07 1.56 -1.21
CA GLU A 230 12.05 1.61 -2.33
C GLU A 230 11.97 0.40 -3.26
N LYS A 231 11.50 -0.74 -2.74
CA LYS A 231 11.42 -2.02 -3.44
C LYS A 231 10.00 -2.59 -3.38
N GLU A 232 9.84 -3.79 -3.92
CA GLU A 232 8.54 -4.46 -3.98
C GLU A 232 7.92 -4.53 -2.57
N THR A 233 6.66 -4.11 -2.48
CA THR A 233 5.87 -4.11 -1.25
C THR A 233 4.56 -4.81 -1.51
N THR A 234 4.18 -5.70 -0.59
CA THR A 234 2.95 -6.48 -0.71
C THR A 234 2.14 -6.44 0.58
N PHE A 235 0.87 -6.16 0.42
CA PHE A 235 -0.25 -6.24 1.37
C PHE A 235 -1.28 -7.25 0.87
N GLU A 236 -0.87 -8.24 0.05
CA GLU A 236 -1.77 -9.26 -0.49
C GLU A 236 -2.54 -9.93 0.65
N LYS A 237 -3.87 -9.96 0.54
CA LYS A 237 -4.78 -10.52 1.55
C LYS A 237 -4.63 -9.90 2.96
N ALA A 238 -3.99 -8.75 3.10
CA ALA A 238 -3.98 -8.02 4.36
C ALA A 238 -5.42 -7.59 4.71
N ASN A 239 -5.74 -7.63 6.00
CA ASN A 239 -7.06 -7.26 6.50
C ASN A 239 -6.93 -6.08 7.45
N PHE A 240 -7.49 -4.95 7.05
CA PHE A 240 -7.57 -3.72 7.82
C PHE A 240 -8.99 -3.55 8.33
N ALA A 241 -9.22 -3.91 9.59
CA ALA A 241 -10.51 -3.80 10.25
C ALA A 241 -10.81 -2.38 10.75
N GLY A 242 -9.78 -1.56 10.97
CA GLY A 242 -9.93 -0.13 11.30
C GLY A 242 -9.45 0.78 10.16
N ALA A 243 -9.67 2.08 10.32
CA ALA A 243 -9.29 3.09 9.34
C ALA A 243 -7.79 3.07 8.98
N VAL A 244 -7.48 3.30 7.69
CA VAL A 244 -6.12 3.24 7.17
C VAL A 244 -5.72 4.55 6.48
N GLN A 245 -4.55 5.05 6.82
CA GLN A 245 -4.00 6.26 6.19
C GLN A 245 -2.70 5.97 5.47
N PHE A 246 -2.72 6.16 4.17
CA PHE A 246 -1.61 6.22 3.24
C PHE A 246 -1.57 7.64 2.66
N LEU A 247 -1.38 8.66 3.50
CA LEU A 247 -1.26 10.06 3.05
C LEU A 247 0.15 10.34 2.53
N GLY A 248 0.26 10.60 1.23
CA GLY A 248 1.51 10.90 0.53
C GLY A 248 2.63 9.83 0.63
N PRO A 249 2.35 8.51 0.64
CA PRO A 249 3.39 7.51 0.57
C PRO A 249 4.02 7.49 -0.82
N VAL A 250 5.23 6.96 -0.90
CA VAL A 250 5.93 6.75 -2.17
C VAL A 250 6.28 5.28 -2.31
N PHE A 251 5.71 4.63 -3.32
CA PHE A 251 6.06 3.28 -3.75
C PHE A 251 6.95 3.38 -4.99
N ASN A 252 8.26 3.25 -4.83
CA ASN A 252 9.24 3.36 -5.92
C ASN A 252 9.29 2.11 -6.83
N SER A 253 8.63 1.03 -6.43
CA SER A 253 8.55 -0.23 -7.15
C SER A 253 7.11 -0.77 -7.12
N THR A 254 6.92 -2.05 -7.44
CA THR A 254 5.60 -2.69 -7.42
C THR A 254 4.97 -2.62 -6.04
N ALA A 255 3.70 -2.20 -6.00
CA ALA A 255 2.86 -2.20 -4.82
C ALA A 255 1.67 -3.16 -5.03
N ASP A 256 1.58 -4.18 -4.21
CA ASP A 256 0.57 -5.25 -4.33
C ASP A 256 -0.40 -5.20 -3.15
N PHE A 257 -1.68 -5.00 -3.46
CA PHE A 257 -2.84 -4.99 -2.56
C PHE A 257 -3.91 -5.99 -3.03
N ILE A 258 -3.52 -7.01 -3.80
CA ILE A 258 -4.45 -8.00 -4.34
C ILE A 258 -5.23 -8.67 -3.20
N SER A 259 -6.56 -8.67 -3.32
CA SER A 259 -7.48 -9.20 -2.31
C SER A 259 -7.31 -8.60 -0.90
N ALA A 260 -6.71 -7.42 -0.77
CA ALA A 260 -6.68 -6.68 0.49
C ALA A 260 -8.10 -6.24 0.87
N GLN A 261 -8.38 -6.23 2.18
CA GLN A 261 -9.70 -5.88 2.73
C GLN A 261 -9.57 -4.66 3.63
N PHE A 262 -10.35 -3.63 3.35
CA PHE A 262 -10.48 -2.41 4.13
C PHE A 262 -11.92 -2.33 4.63
N ALA A 263 -12.12 -2.48 5.94
CA ALA A 263 -13.45 -2.53 6.55
C ALA A 263 -14.01 -1.13 6.88
N GLU A 264 -13.11 -0.18 7.18
CA GLU A 264 -13.40 1.23 7.42
C GLU A 264 -12.70 2.09 6.36
N ASP A 265 -12.75 3.42 6.52
CA ASP A 265 -12.15 4.40 5.62
C ASP A 265 -10.68 4.08 5.29
N VAL A 266 -10.34 4.14 4.00
CA VAL A 266 -8.95 4.13 3.54
C VAL A 266 -8.65 5.34 2.67
N SER A 267 -7.54 6.00 2.97
CA SER A 267 -7.07 7.16 2.22
C SER A 267 -5.68 6.92 1.67
N PHE A 268 -5.56 6.85 0.34
CA PHE A 268 -4.31 6.86 -0.43
C PHE A 268 -3.99 8.25 -0.99
N ASN A 269 -4.59 9.31 -0.44
CA ASN A 269 -4.46 10.65 -1.01
C ASN A 269 -2.98 11.06 -1.16
N GLU A 270 -2.65 11.71 -2.28
CA GLU A 270 -1.31 12.14 -2.65
C GLU A 270 -0.28 11.00 -2.87
N ALA A 271 -0.71 9.73 -2.88
CA ALA A 271 0.18 8.59 -3.06
C ALA A 271 0.84 8.57 -4.45
N GLN A 272 2.13 8.21 -4.46
CA GLN A 272 2.95 8.07 -5.66
C GLN A 272 3.31 6.61 -5.88
N PHE A 273 2.71 5.98 -6.90
CA PHE A 273 2.97 4.59 -7.28
C PHE A 273 3.88 4.54 -8.52
N MET A 274 5.18 4.70 -8.31
CA MET A 274 6.16 4.81 -9.41
C MET A 274 6.32 3.49 -10.20
N GLY A 275 6.04 2.35 -9.57
CA GLY A 275 5.91 1.04 -10.22
C GLY A 275 4.44 0.63 -10.38
N PRO A 276 4.18 -0.54 -11.00
CA PRO A 276 2.82 -1.06 -11.14
C PRO A 276 2.13 -1.23 -9.79
N ALA A 277 0.86 -0.83 -9.71
CA ALA A 277 0.04 -0.98 -8.52
C ALA A 277 -1.11 -1.96 -8.76
N PHE A 278 -1.21 -3.00 -7.94
CA PHE A 278 -2.22 -4.05 -8.09
C PHE A 278 -3.19 -4.02 -6.92
N PHE A 279 -4.47 -3.79 -7.20
CA PHE A 279 -5.59 -3.80 -6.27
C PHE A 279 -6.64 -4.84 -6.67
N ALA A 280 -6.32 -5.77 -7.58
CA ALA A 280 -7.29 -6.72 -8.11
C ALA A 280 -7.99 -7.51 -6.98
N GLY A 281 -9.32 -7.55 -7.02
CA GLY A 281 -10.14 -8.20 -6.00
C GLY A 281 -10.12 -7.54 -4.62
N ALA A 282 -9.57 -6.33 -4.49
CA ALA A 282 -9.58 -5.60 -3.22
C ALA A 282 -11.01 -5.19 -2.85
N ARG A 283 -11.28 -5.13 -1.55
CA ARG A 283 -12.60 -4.75 -1.02
C ARG A 283 -12.46 -3.53 -0.12
N PHE A 284 -13.15 -2.47 -0.49
CA PHE A 284 -13.24 -1.23 0.24
C PHE A 284 -14.67 -1.12 0.77
N SER A 285 -14.89 -1.46 2.04
CA SER A 285 -16.24 -1.58 2.61
C SER A 285 -16.86 -0.23 2.99
N ASP A 286 -16.02 0.79 3.15
CA ASP A 286 -16.42 2.18 3.44
C ASP A 286 -15.81 3.15 2.40
N LEU A 287 -15.56 4.41 2.77
CA LEU A 287 -14.94 5.41 1.91
C LEU A 287 -13.53 5.01 1.44
N ALA A 288 -13.31 5.03 0.12
CA ALA A 288 -12.01 4.79 -0.50
C ALA A 288 -11.52 6.03 -1.23
N GLU A 289 -10.43 6.63 -0.73
CA GLU A 289 -9.86 7.83 -1.35
C GLU A 289 -8.54 7.56 -2.05
N PHE A 290 -8.46 8.01 -3.30
CA PHE A 290 -7.29 8.04 -4.16
C PHE A 290 -7.21 9.42 -4.82
N LYS A 291 -7.32 10.50 -4.04
CA LYS A 291 -7.26 11.89 -4.56
C LYS A 291 -5.81 12.29 -4.81
N ASP A 292 -5.59 13.03 -5.90
CA ASP A 292 -4.28 13.60 -6.25
C ASP A 292 -3.17 12.53 -6.32
N CYS A 293 -3.52 11.30 -6.70
CA CYS A 293 -2.58 10.19 -6.84
C CYS A 293 -1.86 10.21 -8.19
N HIS A 294 -0.73 9.50 -8.24
CA HIS A 294 0.04 9.33 -9.47
C HIS A 294 0.39 7.85 -9.72
N PHE A 295 -0.06 7.33 -10.86
CA PHE A 295 0.19 5.95 -11.34
C PHE A 295 0.91 5.95 -12.70
N PRO A 296 2.21 6.30 -12.77
CA PRO A 296 2.96 6.37 -14.02
C PRO A 296 3.21 5.02 -14.71
N ALA A 297 3.08 3.90 -14.00
CA ALA A 297 3.43 2.55 -14.50
C ALA A 297 2.24 1.59 -14.61
N GLY A 298 1.01 2.11 -14.50
CA GLY A 298 -0.24 1.35 -14.64
C GLY A 298 -0.81 0.90 -13.31
N VAL A 299 -2.12 0.69 -13.31
CA VAL A 299 -2.87 0.28 -12.12
C VAL A 299 -3.96 -0.71 -12.50
N ASP A 300 -4.16 -1.69 -11.61
CA ASP A 300 -5.14 -2.75 -11.77
C ASP A 300 -6.10 -2.78 -10.57
N PHE A 301 -7.32 -2.29 -10.77
CA PHE A 301 -8.45 -2.40 -9.84
C PHE A 301 -9.44 -3.48 -10.25
N LYS A 302 -9.08 -4.39 -11.15
CA LYS A 302 -9.99 -5.42 -11.67
C LYS A 302 -10.71 -6.18 -10.57
N GLU A 303 -12.02 -6.42 -10.75
CA GLU A 303 -12.86 -7.17 -9.81
C GLU A 303 -12.87 -6.59 -8.38
N SER A 304 -12.56 -5.29 -8.21
CA SER A 304 -12.61 -4.64 -6.90
C SER A 304 -14.02 -4.19 -6.53
N ASP A 305 -14.31 -4.18 -5.23
CA ASP A 305 -15.58 -3.72 -4.67
C ASP A 305 -15.38 -2.42 -3.87
N PHE A 306 -16.07 -1.35 -4.27
CA PHE A 306 -16.15 -0.07 -3.56
C PHE A 306 -17.54 0.09 -2.95
N GLY A 307 -17.62 -0.03 -1.62
CA GLY A 307 -18.83 -0.24 -0.85
C GLY A 307 -19.67 1.01 -0.59
N ILE A 308 -19.01 2.14 -0.34
CA ILE A 308 -19.65 3.46 -0.17
C ILE A 308 -19.16 4.36 -1.30
N ASP A 309 -18.33 5.36 -1.02
CA ASP A 309 -17.87 6.30 -2.03
C ASP A 309 -16.41 5.98 -2.40
N ALA A 310 -16.08 6.15 -3.68
CA ALA A 310 -14.74 5.99 -4.20
C ALA A 310 -14.32 7.23 -4.97
N THR A 311 -13.21 7.85 -4.60
CA THR A 311 -12.76 9.11 -5.19
C THR A 311 -11.36 8.98 -5.76
N PHE A 312 -11.24 9.22 -7.05
CA PHE A 312 -10.05 9.30 -7.87
C PHE A 312 -9.86 10.71 -8.46
N CYS A 313 -10.45 11.75 -7.84
CA CYS A 313 -10.34 13.12 -8.33
C CYS A 313 -8.88 13.57 -8.47
N ASN A 314 -8.60 14.30 -9.54
CA ASN A 314 -7.29 14.85 -9.91
C ASN A 314 -6.17 13.79 -9.99
N THR A 315 -6.52 12.51 -10.10
CA THR A 315 -5.53 11.44 -10.19
C THR A 315 -5.03 11.27 -11.63
N SER A 316 -3.75 10.94 -11.75
CA SER A 316 -3.09 10.76 -13.03
C SER A 316 -2.68 9.31 -13.25
N PHE A 317 -3.15 8.74 -14.36
CA PHE A 317 -2.85 7.39 -14.82
C PHE A 317 -1.97 7.50 -16.07
N GLY A 318 -0.68 7.22 -15.91
CA GLY A 318 0.33 7.38 -16.96
C GLY A 318 0.41 6.22 -17.94
N GLN A 319 -0.15 5.06 -17.57
CA GLN A 319 -0.29 3.86 -18.40
C GLN A 319 -1.71 3.32 -18.23
N GLN A 320 -1.95 2.07 -18.65
CA GLN A 320 -3.26 1.43 -18.56
C GLN A 320 -3.84 1.48 -17.13
N ALA A 321 -5.11 1.86 -17.03
CA ALA A 321 -5.89 1.81 -15.80
C ALA A 321 -7.03 0.80 -15.98
N ASP A 322 -6.93 -0.34 -15.31
CA ASP A 322 -7.91 -1.43 -15.41
C ASP A 322 -8.88 -1.37 -14.23
N PHE A 323 -10.16 -1.18 -14.50
CA PHE A 323 -11.29 -1.23 -13.56
C PHE A 323 -12.30 -2.30 -13.98
N THR A 324 -11.89 -3.26 -14.81
CA THR A 324 -12.80 -4.26 -15.38
C THR A 324 -13.51 -5.06 -14.30
N ALA A 325 -14.80 -5.32 -14.50
CA ALA A 325 -15.65 -6.05 -13.56
C ALA A 325 -15.68 -5.50 -12.11
N SER A 326 -15.31 -4.22 -11.90
CA SER A 326 -15.39 -3.58 -10.59
C SER A 326 -16.81 -3.14 -10.23
N ASN A 327 -17.12 -3.07 -8.94
CA ASN A 327 -18.40 -2.59 -8.43
C ASN A 327 -18.22 -1.28 -7.65
N PHE A 328 -18.93 -0.23 -8.06
CA PHE A 328 -19.04 1.03 -7.34
C PHE A 328 -20.46 1.16 -6.77
N LEU A 329 -20.62 0.93 -5.47
CA LEU A 329 -21.94 0.86 -4.84
C LEU A 329 -22.50 2.24 -4.47
N GLY A 330 -21.66 3.19 -4.04
CA GLY A 330 -22.01 4.61 -3.86
C GLY A 330 -21.43 5.49 -4.96
N PHE A 331 -21.02 6.71 -4.60
CA PHE A 331 -20.55 7.70 -5.56
C PHE A 331 -19.14 7.37 -6.07
N ALA A 332 -18.98 7.34 -7.40
CA ALA A 332 -17.69 7.11 -8.06
C ALA A 332 -17.20 8.40 -8.69
N ASP A 333 -16.19 9.01 -8.09
CA ASP A 333 -15.70 10.33 -8.49
C ASP A 333 -14.35 10.23 -9.20
N PHE A 334 -14.31 10.51 -10.49
CA PHE A 334 -13.11 10.60 -11.32
C PHE A 334 -12.89 12.05 -11.80
N CYS A 335 -13.40 13.05 -11.06
CA CYS A 335 -13.36 14.43 -11.50
C CYS A 335 -11.94 14.93 -11.78
N GLY A 336 -11.70 15.53 -12.95
CA GLY A 336 -10.40 16.11 -13.29
C GLY A 336 -9.25 15.11 -13.45
N SER A 337 -9.51 13.80 -13.43
CA SER A 337 -8.46 12.80 -13.61
C SER A 337 -7.91 12.77 -15.03
N ASN A 338 -6.66 12.36 -15.20
CA ASN A 338 -6.01 12.24 -16.50
C ASN A 338 -5.61 10.79 -16.79
N PHE A 339 -6.18 10.22 -17.85
CA PHE A 339 -5.84 8.90 -18.39
C PHE A 339 -5.00 9.08 -19.65
N ALA A 340 -3.70 8.83 -19.55
CA ALA A 340 -2.75 8.99 -20.65
C ALA A 340 -2.81 7.82 -21.65
N CYS A 341 -3.21 6.63 -21.19
CA CYS A 341 -3.43 5.44 -22.01
C CYS A 341 -4.86 4.91 -21.79
N ASP A 342 -5.12 3.68 -22.21
CA ASP A 342 -6.44 3.06 -22.12
C ASP A 342 -6.93 2.96 -20.66
N ALA A 343 -8.19 3.34 -20.46
CA ALA A 343 -8.93 3.18 -19.22
C ALA A 343 -10.06 2.19 -19.45
N ASP A 344 -9.99 1.01 -18.82
CA ASP A 344 -10.95 -0.07 -19.05
C ASP A 344 -11.92 -0.22 -17.87
N PHE A 345 -13.18 0.10 -18.08
CA PHE A 345 -14.28 -0.09 -17.13
C PHE A 345 -15.27 -1.14 -17.63
N SER A 346 -14.86 -2.03 -18.54
CA SER A 346 -15.77 -3.02 -19.11
C SER A 346 -16.32 -3.97 -18.04
N ASN A 347 -17.60 -4.32 -18.17
CA ASN A 347 -18.35 -5.15 -17.24
C ASN A 347 -18.46 -4.60 -15.80
N SER A 348 -18.11 -3.32 -15.57
CA SER A 348 -18.24 -2.69 -14.25
C SER A 348 -19.69 -2.32 -13.92
N GLY A 349 -20.01 -2.30 -12.63
CA GLY A 349 -21.32 -1.92 -12.12
C GLY A 349 -21.24 -0.63 -11.29
N PHE A 350 -22.00 0.39 -11.66
CA PHE A 350 -22.14 1.64 -10.91
C PHE A 350 -23.57 1.75 -10.36
N ARG A 351 -23.74 1.55 -9.05
CA ARG A 351 -25.04 1.67 -8.39
C ARG A 351 -25.35 3.09 -7.93
N GLY A 352 -24.33 3.84 -7.52
CA GLY A 352 -24.41 5.29 -7.30
C GLY A 352 -24.09 6.09 -8.56
N PRO A 353 -24.10 7.43 -8.48
CA PRO A 353 -23.70 8.30 -9.57
C PRO A 353 -22.21 8.14 -9.90
N ALA A 354 -21.84 8.40 -11.15
CA ALA A 354 -20.45 8.40 -11.60
C ALA A 354 -20.12 9.77 -12.21
N ASP A 355 -19.01 10.37 -11.78
CA ASP A 355 -18.55 11.67 -12.25
C ASP A 355 -17.19 11.57 -12.94
N PHE A 356 -17.15 11.81 -14.24
CA PHE A 356 -15.94 11.94 -15.07
C PHE A 356 -15.77 13.38 -15.57
N SER A 357 -16.40 14.35 -14.93
CA SER A 357 -16.32 15.76 -15.32
C SER A 357 -14.88 16.26 -15.28
N ARG A 358 -14.49 17.03 -16.30
CA ARG A 358 -13.12 17.54 -16.50
C ARG A 358 -12.05 16.45 -16.66
N ALA A 359 -12.42 15.17 -16.74
CA ALA A 359 -11.45 14.11 -16.99
C ALA A 359 -10.94 14.16 -18.44
N THR A 360 -9.70 13.73 -18.65
CA THR A 360 -9.11 13.61 -19.99
C THR A 360 -8.76 12.14 -20.26
N PHE A 361 -9.21 11.62 -21.40
CA PHE A 361 -8.89 10.30 -21.91
C PHE A 361 -8.14 10.46 -23.23
N SER A 362 -6.82 10.31 -23.17
CA SER A 362 -5.93 10.57 -24.31
C SER A 362 -5.98 9.45 -25.35
N GLU A 363 -6.24 8.22 -24.90
CA GLU A 363 -6.47 7.05 -25.75
C GLU A 363 -7.94 6.60 -25.61
N LYS A 364 -8.20 5.33 -25.25
CA LYS A 364 -9.56 4.79 -25.17
C LYS A 364 -10.10 4.77 -23.74
N ILE A 365 -11.36 5.18 -23.56
CA ILE A 365 -12.20 4.74 -22.43
C ILE A 365 -13.12 3.61 -22.89
N ASN A 366 -12.99 2.43 -22.27
CA ASN A 366 -13.79 1.27 -22.58
C ASN A 366 -14.92 1.11 -21.55
N LEU A 367 -16.17 1.34 -21.95
CA LEU A 367 -17.37 1.15 -21.10
C LEU A 367 -18.20 -0.07 -21.55
N HIS A 368 -17.60 -1.02 -22.27
CA HIS A 368 -18.30 -2.19 -22.78
C HIS A 368 -19.05 -2.95 -21.68
N ASP A 369 -20.36 -3.15 -21.84
CA ASP A 369 -21.26 -3.78 -20.84
C ASP A 369 -21.17 -3.17 -19.42
N ALA A 370 -20.69 -1.93 -19.29
CA ALA A 370 -20.76 -1.21 -18.02
C ALA A 370 -22.21 -0.83 -17.70
N GLN A 371 -22.60 -0.98 -16.43
CA GLN A 371 -23.97 -0.78 -15.98
C GLN A 371 -24.09 0.38 -15.00
N PHE A 372 -24.62 1.51 -15.46
CA PHE A 372 -24.90 2.69 -14.66
C PHE A 372 -26.36 2.73 -14.24
N ARG A 373 -26.62 2.70 -12.93
CA ARG A 373 -27.97 2.78 -12.33
C ARG A 373 -28.42 4.21 -12.04
N LYS A 374 -27.50 5.16 -12.09
CA LYS A 374 -27.70 6.59 -11.83
C LYS A 374 -27.03 7.40 -12.93
N ASN A 375 -27.10 8.72 -12.78
CA ASN A 375 -26.57 9.67 -13.74
C ASN A 375 -25.05 9.52 -13.88
N VAL A 376 -24.58 9.71 -15.11
CA VAL A 376 -23.16 9.69 -15.47
C VAL A 376 -22.78 11.04 -16.05
N HIS A 377 -21.78 11.67 -15.46
CA HIS A 377 -21.34 13.02 -15.79
C HIS A 377 -20.01 12.99 -16.53
N PHE A 378 -19.93 13.68 -17.66
CA PHE A 378 -18.72 13.83 -18.49
C PHE A 378 -18.53 15.31 -18.88
N GLU A 379 -19.12 16.24 -18.13
CA GLU A 379 -19.10 17.66 -18.44
C GLU A 379 -17.67 18.18 -18.49
N SER A 380 -17.35 18.92 -19.57
CA SER A 380 -16.00 19.45 -19.81
C SER A 380 -14.90 18.39 -19.89
N SER A 381 -15.24 17.11 -20.13
CA SER A 381 -14.24 16.08 -20.42
C SER A 381 -13.72 16.17 -21.85
N LYS A 382 -12.57 15.54 -22.09
CA LYS A 382 -11.98 15.34 -23.42
C LYS A 382 -11.74 13.85 -23.63
N ILE A 383 -12.32 13.30 -24.69
CA ILE A 383 -12.30 11.86 -24.94
C ILE A 383 -11.80 11.61 -26.36
N ASN A 384 -10.63 11.00 -26.51
CA ASN A 384 -10.13 10.65 -27.82
C ASN A 384 -10.94 9.49 -28.42
N LYS A 385 -11.07 8.38 -27.69
CA LYS A 385 -11.87 7.25 -28.13
C LYS A 385 -12.75 6.70 -27.02
N ILE A 386 -14.02 6.40 -27.31
CA ILE A 386 -14.96 5.79 -26.38
C ILE A 386 -15.61 4.55 -26.97
N ASN A 387 -15.77 3.53 -26.15
CA ASN A 387 -16.57 2.35 -26.46
C ASN A 387 -17.80 2.28 -25.55
N LEU A 388 -18.99 2.39 -26.15
CA LEU A 388 -20.29 2.31 -25.47
C LEU A 388 -21.07 1.03 -25.81
N THR A 389 -20.43 0.03 -26.45
CA THR A 389 -21.11 -1.22 -26.82
C THR A 389 -21.72 -1.89 -25.59
N GLN A 390 -23.02 -2.17 -25.64
CA GLN A 390 -23.79 -2.78 -24.54
C GLN A 390 -23.81 -2.00 -23.21
N THR A 391 -23.27 -0.77 -23.17
CA THR A 391 -23.32 0.07 -21.97
C THR A 391 -24.76 0.44 -21.64
N ARG A 392 -25.13 0.35 -20.36
CA ARG A 392 -26.48 0.69 -19.88
C ARG A 392 -26.43 1.92 -19.00
N TYR A 393 -27.20 2.94 -19.35
CA TYR A 393 -27.36 4.17 -18.59
C TYR A 393 -28.74 4.78 -18.84
N GLU A 394 -29.27 5.53 -17.87
CA GLU A 394 -30.51 6.28 -18.05
C GLU A 394 -30.24 7.70 -18.58
N TRP A 395 -29.26 8.37 -17.97
CA TRP A 395 -28.84 9.73 -18.28
C TRP A 395 -27.32 9.80 -18.36
N LEU A 396 -26.82 10.16 -19.55
CA LEU A 396 -25.40 10.35 -19.82
C LEU A 396 -25.16 11.80 -20.24
N PHE A 397 -24.54 12.59 -19.37
CA PHE A 397 -24.23 14.00 -19.61
C PHE A 397 -22.86 14.14 -20.30
N LEU A 398 -22.80 13.73 -21.56
CA LEU A 398 -21.60 13.76 -22.40
C LEU A 398 -21.92 14.56 -23.66
N LYS A 399 -21.19 15.64 -23.96
CA LYS A 399 -21.39 16.42 -25.20
C LYS A 399 -20.73 15.73 -26.39
N TRP A 400 -21.34 15.82 -27.58
CA TRP A 400 -20.82 15.15 -28.77
C TRP A 400 -19.43 15.68 -29.16
N ASN A 401 -19.23 16.98 -29.02
CA ASN A 401 -17.94 17.63 -29.31
C ASN A 401 -16.83 17.31 -28.28
N SER A 402 -17.13 16.60 -27.19
CA SER A 402 -16.12 16.07 -26.27
C SER A 402 -15.50 14.76 -26.77
N ILE A 403 -16.07 14.11 -27.78
CA ILE A 403 -15.66 12.80 -28.29
C ILE A 403 -15.01 12.96 -29.67
N ASN A 404 -13.78 12.50 -29.85
CA ASN A 404 -13.18 12.44 -31.20
C ASN A 404 -13.67 11.21 -31.98
N HIS A 405 -13.78 10.05 -31.31
CA HIS A 405 -14.21 8.80 -31.93
C HIS A 405 -15.06 7.93 -30.99
N LEU A 406 -16.23 7.49 -31.48
CA LEU A 406 -17.07 6.47 -30.85
C LEU A 406 -16.93 5.15 -31.63
N ASP A 407 -16.53 4.07 -30.95
CA ASP A 407 -16.47 2.72 -31.54
C ASP A 407 -17.82 2.34 -32.17
N PHE A 408 -17.77 1.78 -33.38
CA PHE A 408 -18.97 1.46 -34.14
C PHE A 408 -19.76 0.31 -33.51
N ASP A 409 -20.96 0.62 -33.04
CA ASP A 409 -21.99 -0.32 -32.61
C ASP A 409 -23.37 0.34 -32.82
N ASP A 410 -24.26 -0.31 -33.59
CA ASP A 410 -25.57 0.25 -33.92
C ASP A 410 -26.37 0.62 -32.66
N GLY A 411 -26.35 -0.25 -31.65
CA GLY A 411 -27.07 -0.04 -30.39
C GLY A 411 -26.52 1.15 -29.61
N ALA A 412 -25.19 1.28 -29.52
CA ALA A 412 -24.51 2.36 -28.83
C ALA A 412 -24.84 3.74 -29.46
N TYR A 413 -24.76 3.85 -30.79
CA TYR A 413 -25.10 5.09 -31.50
C TYR A 413 -26.57 5.46 -31.28
N GLN A 414 -27.50 4.52 -31.47
CA GLN A 414 -28.94 4.80 -31.26
C GLN A 414 -29.24 5.22 -29.82
N THR A 415 -28.66 4.53 -28.84
CA THR A 415 -28.84 4.86 -27.42
C THR A 415 -28.32 6.25 -27.10
N LEU A 416 -27.15 6.64 -27.63
CA LEU A 416 -26.57 7.96 -27.41
C LEU A 416 -27.37 9.08 -28.10
N ILE A 417 -27.85 8.85 -29.33
CA ILE A 417 -28.74 9.78 -30.05
C ILE A 417 -30.03 10.01 -29.25
N ASP A 418 -30.67 8.95 -28.76
CA ASP A 418 -31.89 9.07 -27.97
C ASP A 418 -31.64 9.72 -26.61
N ASN A 419 -30.47 9.52 -26.01
CA ASN A 419 -30.02 10.27 -24.85
C ASN A 419 -29.96 11.78 -25.14
N TYR A 420 -29.38 12.21 -26.26
CA TYR A 420 -29.37 13.63 -26.64
C TYR A 420 -30.76 14.22 -26.84
N LYS A 421 -31.68 13.48 -27.48
CA LYS A 421 -33.07 13.92 -27.64
C LYS A 421 -33.77 14.08 -26.29
N LYS A 422 -33.60 13.13 -25.37
CA LYS A 422 -34.14 13.20 -24.00
C LYS A 422 -33.60 14.42 -23.25
N LEU A 423 -32.32 14.72 -23.40
CA LEU A 423 -31.66 15.90 -22.83
C LEU A 423 -32.00 17.22 -23.55
N GLN A 424 -32.76 17.17 -24.64
CA GLN A 424 -33.08 18.31 -25.52
C GLN A 424 -31.84 18.96 -26.16
N TRP A 425 -30.77 18.20 -26.35
CA TRP A 425 -29.54 18.66 -27.01
C TRP A 425 -29.60 18.39 -28.51
N GLN A 426 -30.38 19.21 -29.22
CA GLN A 426 -30.70 19.00 -30.63
C GLN A 426 -29.46 18.98 -31.54
N ALA A 427 -28.51 19.90 -31.33
CA ALA A 427 -27.27 19.95 -32.11
C ALA A 427 -26.44 18.67 -31.96
N ASP A 428 -26.18 18.26 -30.71
CA ASP A 428 -25.46 17.02 -30.41
C ASP A 428 -26.17 15.77 -31.01
N SER A 429 -27.50 15.73 -30.94
CA SER A 429 -28.30 14.66 -31.55
C SER A 429 -28.14 14.61 -33.07
N SER A 430 -28.16 15.76 -33.74
CA SER A 430 -28.01 15.85 -35.19
C SER A 430 -26.61 15.46 -35.65
N ASP A 431 -25.58 15.96 -34.97
CA ASP A 431 -24.18 15.68 -35.30
C ASP A 431 -23.87 14.18 -35.12
N CYS A 432 -24.28 13.60 -33.99
CA CYS A 432 -24.13 12.17 -33.74
C CYS A 432 -24.87 11.30 -34.78
N SER A 433 -26.09 11.70 -35.18
CA SER A 433 -26.86 11.01 -36.21
C SER A 433 -26.19 11.07 -37.58
N SER A 434 -25.55 12.19 -37.93
CA SER A 434 -24.81 12.34 -39.18
C SER A 434 -23.61 11.41 -39.24
N THR A 435 -22.80 11.36 -38.17
CA THR A 435 -21.66 10.44 -38.06
C THR A 435 -22.11 8.98 -38.08
N TYR A 436 -23.23 8.65 -37.42
CA TYR A 436 -23.81 7.30 -37.48
C TYR A 436 -24.14 6.87 -38.91
N LEU A 437 -24.84 7.72 -39.68
CA LEU A 437 -25.19 7.43 -41.08
C LEU A 437 -23.95 7.24 -41.94
N GLU A 438 -22.90 8.03 -41.73
CA GLU A 438 -21.62 7.86 -42.42
C GLU A 438 -20.95 6.53 -42.08
N ALA A 439 -20.94 6.16 -40.79
CA ALA A 439 -20.35 4.92 -40.34
C ALA A 439 -21.10 3.68 -40.88
N ILE A 440 -22.43 3.70 -40.95
CA ILE A 440 -23.23 2.63 -41.57
C ILE A 440 -22.86 2.45 -43.04
N VAL A 441 -22.75 3.56 -43.80
CA VAL A 441 -22.40 3.51 -45.23
C VAL A 441 -21.02 2.89 -45.41
N GLN A 442 -20.06 3.23 -44.55
CA GLN A 442 -18.71 2.65 -44.60
C GLN A 442 -18.70 1.17 -44.18
N ALA A 443 -19.55 0.77 -43.25
CA ALA A 443 -19.65 -0.61 -42.77
C ALA A 443 -20.45 -1.53 -43.72
N ALA A 444 -21.29 -0.99 -44.61
CA ALA A 444 -22.10 -1.74 -45.56
C ALA A 444 -21.29 -2.11 -46.83
N PRO A 445 -20.92 -3.40 -47.06
CA PRO A 445 -20.00 -3.76 -48.14
C PRO A 445 -20.65 -3.90 -49.53
N ASN A 446 -21.96 -3.68 -49.68
CA ASN A 446 -22.68 -3.92 -50.93
C ASN A 446 -23.59 -2.74 -51.32
N ASP A 447 -23.42 -2.27 -52.56
CA ASP A 447 -24.13 -1.16 -53.23
C ASP A 447 -25.68 -1.25 -53.22
N SER A 448 -26.27 -2.39 -52.86
CA SER A 448 -27.71 -2.66 -53.01
C SER A 448 -28.63 -1.86 -52.06
N HIS A 449 -28.08 -1.19 -51.04
CA HIS A 449 -28.86 -0.41 -50.07
C HIS A 449 -28.45 1.07 -49.98
N LEU A 450 -27.50 1.53 -50.80
CA LEU A 450 -27.00 2.91 -50.78
C LEU A 450 -28.11 3.94 -51.05
N TRP A 451 -29.07 3.60 -51.92
CA TRP A 451 -30.22 4.46 -52.24
C TRP A 451 -31.21 4.62 -51.08
N ILE A 452 -31.37 3.59 -50.24
CA ILE A 452 -32.19 3.66 -49.02
C ILE A 452 -31.52 4.57 -48.01
N ILE A 453 -30.21 4.41 -47.82
CA ILE A 453 -29.43 5.24 -46.89
C ILE A 453 -29.38 6.70 -47.37
N ASN A 454 -29.24 6.94 -48.68
CA ASN A 454 -29.30 8.28 -49.25
C ASN A 454 -30.70 8.91 -49.15
N GLY A 455 -31.77 8.12 -49.25
CA GLY A 455 -33.15 8.57 -48.99
C GLY A 455 -33.39 8.93 -47.53
N ILE A 456 -32.82 8.19 -46.58
CA ILE A 456 -32.87 8.52 -45.15
C ILE A 456 -32.05 9.80 -44.87
N ARG A 457 -30.88 9.96 -45.51
CA ARG A 457 -30.07 11.19 -45.42
C ARG A 457 -30.85 12.45 -45.79
N SER A 458 -31.62 12.44 -46.89
CA SER A 458 -32.38 13.62 -47.29
C SER A 458 -33.53 13.96 -46.33
N LEU A 459 -34.13 12.94 -45.71
CA LEU A 459 -35.19 13.08 -44.71
C LEU A 459 -34.66 13.59 -43.36
N VAL A 460 -33.47 13.14 -42.92
CA VAL A 460 -32.89 13.47 -41.61
C VAL A 460 -32.13 14.80 -41.63
N LEU A 461 -31.47 15.16 -42.74
CA LEU A 461 -30.68 16.40 -42.87
C LEU A 461 -31.49 17.61 -43.34
N GLY A 462 -32.81 17.46 -43.57
CA GLY A 462 -33.68 18.57 -43.95
C GLY A 462 -33.36 19.21 -45.30
N THR A 463 -32.76 18.48 -46.25
CA THR A 463 -32.60 18.95 -47.62
C THR A 463 -33.81 18.51 -48.45
N ASN A 464 -34.82 19.36 -48.48
CA ASN A 464 -35.83 19.34 -49.55
C ASN A 464 -35.15 19.58 -50.90
N SER A 465 -34.68 18.53 -51.56
CA SER A 465 -34.48 18.55 -53.02
C SER A 465 -35.28 17.42 -53.64
N SER A 466 -36.48 17.80 -54.08
CA SER A 466 -37.33 17.05 -54.99
C SER A 466 -36.61 16.77 -56.30
N SER A 467 -36.10 15.55 -56.48
CA SER A 467 -35.91 14.97 -57.82
C SER A 467 -35.73 13.46 -57.71
N PHE A 468 -36.84 12.72 -57.80
CA PHE A 468 -36.82 11.33 -58.24
C PHE A 468 -36.60 11.31 -59.77
N PRO A 469 -35.62 10.57 -60.31
CA PRO A 469 -35.67 10.14 -61.70
C PRO A 469 -36.43 8.82 -61.81
N CYS A 470 -37.30 8.74 -62.81
CA CYS A 470 -38.11 7.57 -63.18
C CYS A 470 -37.33 6.26 -63.27
N LEU A 471 -38.02 5.20 -62.84
CA LEU A 471 -37.87 3.82 -63.31
C LEU A 471 -37.83 3.74 -64.84
N ILE A 472 -36.84 3.03 -65.40
CA ILE A 472 -36.98 1.91 -66.35
C ILE A 472 -35.92 0.87 -66.02
#